data_AF-A0A938KAV2-F1
#
_entry.id   AF-A0A938KAV2-F1
#
_cell.length_a   1.000
_cell.length_b   1.000
_cell.length_c   1.000
_cell.angle_alpha   90.00
_cell.angle_beta   90.00
_cell.angle_gamma   90.00
#
_symmetry.space_group_name_H-M   'P 1'
#
loop_
_entity.id
_entity.type
_entity.pdbx_description
1 polymer ?
#
loop_
_entity_poly.entity_id
_entity_poly.type
_entity_poly.pdbx_seq_one_letter_code
_entity_poly.pdbx_strand_id
1 'polypeptide(L)'
;MDSLLGTLVILLIMAASSWLQRKAEEQQQRKPPARPPMRPPVGPPPPRGAAPQAQTPPKPVQKIDWQEELRRLLQGDVPPAEPPPVIVREAQPPAPPPVVSTPKLVPRPAVLAEVTEEGPQSSRLTEASAAYKKAQQLHDAAAIRLQRFSDHSRHDHSGKIPIQSKVRSPEIAAARLLLRNPSSVRQAFISSIVFNPPKGLEN
;
A
#
# COMPACT_ATOMS: atom_id res chain seq x y z
N MET A 1 -39.65 6.72 -6.01
CA MET A 1 -38.37 5.97 -6.14
C MET A 1 -37.29 6.53 -5.19
N ASP A 2 -37.67 7.47 -4.34
CA ASP A 2 -36.79 8.33 -3.57
C ASP A 2 -36.19 7.62 -2.35
N SER A 3 -36.90 6.62 -1.80
CA SER A 3 -36.43 5.81 -0.68
C SER A 3 -35.25 4.90 -1.02
N LEU A 4 -35.17 4.39 -2.26
CA LEU A 4 -34.10 3.48 -2.68
C LEU A 4 -32.81 4.24 -3.00
N LEU A 5 -32.93 5.47 -3.50
CA LEU A 5 -31.79 6.36 -3.69
C LEU A 5 -31.19 6.78 -2.34
N GLY A 6 -32.04 7.08 -1.35
CA GLY A 6 -31.60 7.44 0.01
C GLY A 6 -30.81 6.33 0.69
N THR A 7 -31.28 5.08 0.62
CA THR A 7 -30.56 3.93 1.22
C THR A 7 -29.23 3.64 0.53
N LEU A 8 -29.15 3.81 -0.79
CA LEU A 8 -27.92 3.65 -1.55
C LEU A 8 -26.86 4.68 -1.13
N VAL A 9 -27.27 5.95 -0.96
CA VAL A 9 -26.37 7.02 -0.52
C VAL A 9 -25.84 6.76 0.89
N ILE A 10 -26.69 6.32 1.82
CA ILE A 10 -26.29 6.00 3.19
C ILE A 10 -25.27 4.85 3.22
N LEU A 11 -25.53 3.78 2.44
CA LEU A 11 -24.59 2.66 2.31
C LEU A 11 -23.24 3.11 1.74
N LEU A 12 -23.25 4.03 0.79
CA LEU A 12 -22.03 4.54 0.15
C LEU A 12 -21.22 5.42 1.11
N ILE A 13 -21.88 6.24 1.92
CA ILE A 13 -21.25 7.03 3.00
C ILE A 13 -20.65 6.11 4.06
N MET A 14 -21.37 5.07 4.48
CA MET A 14 -20.85 4.08 5.45
C MET A 14 -19.61 3.35 4.92
N ALA A 15 -19.65 2.89 3.67
CA ALA A 15 -18.51 2.22 3.04
C ALA A 15 -17.30 3.15 2.91
N ALA A 16 -17.51 4.41 2.50
CA ALA A 16 -16.45 5.41 2.41
C ALA A 16 -15.85 5.75 3.78
N SER A 17 -16.69 5.89 4.82
CA SER A 17 -16.23 6.20 6.18
C SER A 17 -15.36 5.08 6.78
N SER A 18 -15.77 3.81 6.59
CA SER A 18 -15.02 2.67 7.11
C SER A 18 -13.68 2.50 6.39
N TRP A 19 -13.64 2.76 5.09
CA TRP A 19 -12.39 2.76 4.33
C TRP A 19 -11.45 3.88 4.77
N LEU A 20 -11.96 5.08 5.01
CA LEU A 20 -11.16 6.23 5.44
C LEU A 20 -10.59 6.04 6.85
N GLN A 21 -11.37 5.48 7.79
CA GLN A 21 -10.90 5.13 9.14
C GLN A 21 -9.76 4.11 9.08
N ARG A 22 -9.91 3.06 8.27
CA ARG A 22 -8.88 2.02 8.10
C ARG A 22 -7.58 2.60 7.55
N LYS A 23 -7.68 3.58 6.65
CA LYS A 23 -6.53 4.32 6.11
C LYS A 23 -5.81 5.16 7.17
N ALA A 24 -6.54 5.74 8.13
CA ALA A 24 -5.96 6.52 9.21
C ALA A 24 -5.17 5.63 10.19
N GLU A 25 -5.70 4.45 10.53
CA GLU A 25 -5.03 3.47 11.39
C GLU A 25 -3.71 2.96 10.79
N GLU A 26 -3.67 2.72 9.48
CA GLU A 26 -2.45 2.31 8.78
C GLU A 26 -1.35 3.37 8.84
N GLN A 27 -1.69 4.66 8.83
CA GLN A 27 -0.69 5.73 9.00
C GLN A 27 -0.16 5.81 10.43
N GLN A 28 -1.01 5.51 11.42
CA GLN A 28 -0.63 5.55 12.82
C GLN A 28 0.30 4.38 13.20
N GLN A 29 0.11 3.20 12.59
CA GLN A 29 1.02 2.06 12.73
C GLN A 29 2.36 2.24 11.99
N ARG A 30 2.40 3.07 10.95
CA ARG A 30 3.65 3.36 10.20
C ARG A 30 4.57 4.34 10.91
N LYS A 31 4.22 4.88 12.08
CA LYS A 31 5.13 5.71 12.87
C LYS A 31 6.20 4.79 13.50
N PRO A 32 7.46 4.80 13.01
CA PRO A 32 8.48 3.92 13.55
C PRO A 32 8.76 4.26 15.02
N PRO A 33 9.02 3.27 15.89
CA PRO A 33 9.39 3.54 17.27
C PRO A 33 10.66 4.39 17.29
N ALA A 34 10.64 5.44 18.13
CA ALA A 34 11.75 6.34 18.34
C ALA A 34 13.03 5.52 18.62
N ARG A 35 14.02 5.66 17.74
CA ARG A 35 15.35 5.09 17.97
C ARG A 35 15.93 5.74 19.23
N PRO A 36 16.45 4.97 20.20
CA PRO A 36 17.18 5.57 21.32
C PRO A 36 18.44 6.27 20.80
N PRO A 37 18.90 7.34 21.47
CA PRO A 37 20.07 8.11 21.04
C PRO A 37 21.32 7.23 21.07
N MET A 38 21.97 7.06 19.91
CA MET A 38 23.29 6.44 19.81
C MET A 38 24.31 7.32 20.54
N ARG A 39 25.05 6.71 21.48
CA ARG A 39 26.28 7.27 22.05
C ARG A 39 27.30 7.56 20.94
N PRO A 40 28.09 8.64 21.04
CA PRO A 40 29.21 8.86 20.13
C PRO A 40 30.33 7.83 20.41
N PRO A 41 30.98 7.26 19.38
CA PRO A 41 32.16 6.43 19.55
C PRO A 41 33.37 7.31 19.88
N VAL A 42 34.00 7.01 21.03
CA VAL A 42 35.33 7.50 21.41
C VAL A 42 36.36 6.85 20.47
N GLY A 43 37.13 7.65 19.75
CA GLY A 43 38.10 7.20 18.76
C GLY A 43 39.46 6.80 19.35
N PRO A 44 40.33 6.17 18.53
CA PRO A 44 41.78 6.24 18.67
C PRO A 44 42.44 7.16 17.59
N PRO A 45 43.67 7.64 17.82
CA PRO A 45 44.31 8.73 17.05
C PRO A 45 44.76 8.33 15.63
N PRO A 46 44.98 9.30 14.71
CA PRO A 46 45.23 9.05 13.30
C PRO A 46 46.71 8.71 12.99
N PRO A 47 47.00 7.80 12.04
CA PRO A 47 48.29 7.73 11.38
C PRO A 47 48.38 8.75 10.24
N ARG A 48 49.52 9.43 10.22
CA ARG A 48 49.94 10.53 9.36
C ARG A 48 50.32 9.99 7.97
N GLY A 49 49.73 10.55 6.90
CA GLY A 49 50.30 10.47 5.55
C GLY A 49 49.36 9.98 4.46
N ALA A 50 48.61 10.89 3.84
CA ALA A 50 48.25 10.89 2.42
C ALA A 50 47.63 12.27 2.09
N ALA A 51 47.89 12.75 0.88
CA ALA A 51 47.71 14.13 0.42
C ALA A 51 46.29 14.72 0.59
N PRO A 52 46.13 16.07 0.61
CA PRO A 52 44.82 16.69 0.54
C PRO A 52 44.22 16.43 -0.84
N GLN A 53 43.29 15.48 -0.95
CA GLN A 53 42.37 15.44 -2.09
C GLN A 53 41.49 16.69 -2.00
N ALA A 54 41.58 17.52 -3.03
CA ALA A 54 40.74 18.68 -3.22
C ALA A 54 39.26 18.26 -3.11
N GLN A 55 38.61 18.70 -2.04
CA GLN A 55 37.16 18.59 -1.91
C GLN A 55 36.57 19.43 -3.04
N THR A 56 35.96 18.78 -4.02
CA THR A 56 35.11 19.47 -4.97
C THR A 56 33.97 20.16 -4.19
N PRO A 57 33.66 21.43 -4.47
CA PRO A 57 32.58 22.11 -3.77
C PRO A 57 31.27 21.36 -3.97
N PRO A 58 30.39 21.27 -2.96
CA PRO A 58 29.07 20.68 -3.13
C PRO A 58 28.35 21.47 -4.24
N LYS A 59 27.93 20.73 -5.28
CA LYS A 59 27.12 21.26 -6.38
C LYS A 59 25.94 22.00 -5.75
N PRO A 60 25.73 23.30 -6.05
CA PRO A 60 24.61 24.03 -5.45
C PRO A 60 23.33 23.28 -5.79
N VAL A 61 22.55 22.96 -4.76
CA VAL A 61 21.19 22.46 -4.89
C VAL A 61 20.45 23.55 -5.66
N GLN A 62 20.30 23.35 -6.98
CA GLN A 62 19.56 24.26 -7.82
C GLN A 62 18.15 24.32 -7.22
N LYS A 63 17.73 25.52 -6.82
CA LYS A 63 16.35 25.75 -6.42
C LYS A 63 15.53 25.55 -7.68
N ILE A 64 14.90 24.39 -7.77
CA ILE A 64 14.04 24.05 -8.89
C ILE A 64 12.87 25.04 -8.84
N ASP A 65 12.80 25.91 -9.84
CA ASP A 65 11.71 26.85 -9.99
C ASP A 65 10.49 26.08 -10.50
N TRP A 66 9.56 25.83 -9.58
CA TRP A 66 8.37 25.01 -9.85
C TRP A 66 7.52 25.58 -10.98
N GLN A 67 7.57 26.89 -11.24
CA GLN A 67 6.85 27.49 -12.36
C GLN A 67 7.44 27.06 -13.72
N GLU A 68 8.76 27.03 -13.84
CA GLU A 68 9.45 26.53 -15.03
C GLU A 68 9.17 25.04 -15.23
N GLU A 69 9.15 24.26 -14.14
CA GLU A 69 8.93 22.82 -14.22
C GLU A 69 7.48 22.46 -14.58
N LEU A 70 6.50 23.22 -14.09
CA LEU A 70 5.11 23.13 -14.54
C LEU A 70 4.97 23.55 -16.01
N ARG A 71 5.59 24.66 -16.42
CA ARG A 71 5.56 25.11 -17.81
C ARG A 71 6.17 24.06 -18.75
N ARG A 72 7.29 23.45 -18.35
CA ARG A 72 7.94 22.33 -19.05
C ARG A 72 7.05 21.08 -19.14
N LEU A 73 6.42 20.67 -18.03
CA LEU A 73 5.53 19.51 -18.00
C LEU A 73 4.27 19.71 -18.86
N LEU A 74 3.76 20.95 -18.97
CA LEU A 74 2.64 21.28 -19.86
C LEU A 74 3.06 21.41 -21.33
N GLN A 75 4.28 21.86 -21.61
CA GLN A 75 4.81 22.03 -22.98
C GLN A 75 5.38 20.73 -23.57
N GLY A 76 5.57 19.69 -22.75
CA GLY A 76 6.04 18.38 -23.22
C GLY A 76 7.54 18.34 -23.54
N ASP A 77 8.31 19.29 -23.01
CA ASP A 77 9.73 19.41 -23.33
C ASP A 77 10.53 18.36 -22.52
N VAL A 78 11.03 17.35 -23.24
CA VAL A 78 11.82 16.24 -22.68
C VAL A 78 13.27 16.75 -22.58
N PRO A 79 13.91 16.70 -21.39
CA PRO A 79 15.30 17.14 -21.27
C PRO A 79 16.19 16.31 -22.20
N PRO A 80 17.25 16.90 -22.79
CA PRO A 80 18.19 16.16 -23.62
C PRO A 80 18.73 14.99 -22.80
N ALA A 81 18.63 13.78 -23.36
CA ALA A 81 19.07 12.56 -22.70
C ALA A 81 20.53 12.72 -22.25
N GLU A 82 20.77 12.67 -20.94
CA GLU A 82 22.12 12.60 -20.42
C GLU A 82 22.80 11.36 -21.04
N PRO A 83 24.07 11.48 -21.49
CA PRO A 83 24.77 10.32 -22.03
C PRO A 83 24.79 9.21 -20.96
N PRO A 84 24.58 7.94 -21.36
CA PRO A 84 24.51 6.86 -20.40
C PRO A 84 25.80 6.80 -19.58
N PRO A 85 25.72 6.58 -18.25
CA PRO A 85 26.91 6.44 -17.42
C PRO A 85 27.75 5.26 -17.94
N VAL A 86 29.03 5.51 -18.20
CA VAL A 86 30.00 4.44 -18.46
C VAL A 86 30.16 3.67 -17.15
N ILE A 87 29.52 2.50 -17.07
CA ILE A 87 29.68 1.57 -15.96
C ILE A 87 31.07 0.95 -16.10
N VAL A 88 32.05 1.48 -15.36
CA VAL A 88 33.31 0.77 -15.12
C VAL A 88 32.97 -0.42 -14.23
N ARG A 89 33.02 -1.64 -14.78
CA ARG A 89 32.91 -2.87 -14.00
C ARG A 89 34.15 -3.00 -13.12
N GLU A 90 34.00 -2.69 -11.84
CA GLU A 90 34.95 -3.10 -10.82
C GLU A 90 34.94 -4.64 -10.71
N ALA A 91 36.14 -5.23 -10.65
CA ALA A 91 36.31 -6.68 -10.65
C ALA A 91 35.61 -7.29 -9.42
N GLN A 92 34.80 -8.32 -9.67
CA GLN A 92 34.00 -9.01 -8.68
C GLN A 92 34.90 -9.68 -7.62
N PRO A 93 34.73 -9.38 -6.31
CA PRO A 93 35.44 -10.10 -5.26
C PRO A 93 34.99 -11.57 -5.20
N PRO A 94 35.85 -12.51 -4.78
CA PRO A 94 35.51 -13.92 -4.69
C PRO A 94 34.37 -14.18 -3.70
N ALA A 95 33.50 -15.12 -4.07
CA ALA A 95 32.28 -15.44 -3.34
C ALA A 95 32.55 -15.92 -1.89
N PRO A 96 31.73 -15.50 -0.91
CA PRO A 96 31.81 -16.02 0.45
C PRO A 96 31.27 -17.47 0.55
N PRO A 97 31.72 -18.25 1.54
CA PRO A 97 31.29 -19.64 1.71
C PRO A 97 29.82 -19.75 2.13
N PRO A 98 29.16 -20.90 1.87
CA PRO A 98 27.75 -21.11 2.14
C PRO A 98 27.44 -21.12 3.64
N VAL A 99 26.54 -20.23 4.06
CA VAL A 99 26.03 -20.17 5.44
C VAL A 99 24.94 -21.22 5.60
N VAL A 100 25.25 -22.29 6.34
CA VAL A 100 24.26 -23.26 6.82
C VAL A 100 23.33 -22.55 7.81
N SER A 101 22.10 -22.25 7.37
CA SER A 101 21.08 -21.69 8.24
C SER A 101 20.49 -22.79 9.10
N THR A 102 20.80 -22.78 10.40
CA THR A 102 20.06 -23.56 11.39
C THR A 102 18.64 -23.02 11.52
N PRO A 103 17.61 -23.88 11.60
CA PRO A 103 16.24 -23.43 11.77
C PRO A 103 16.08 -22.79 13.15
N LYS A 104 15.94 -21.46 13.16
CA LYS A 104 15.57 -20.68 14.33
C LYS A 104 14.13 -21.03 14.71
N LEU A 105 13.96 -21.77 15.81
CA LEU A 105 12.65 -21.96 16.43
C LEU A 105 12.03 -20.59 16.69
N VAL A 106 10.94 -20.30 15.98
CA VAL A 106 10.10 -19.14 16.25
C VAL A 106 9.37 -19.42 17.57
N PRO A 107 9.42 -18.51 18.56
CA PRO A 107 8.60 -18.66 19.76
C PRO A 107 7.14 -18.58 19.36
N ARG A 108 6.39 -19.65 19.65
CA ARG A 108 4.93 -19.69 19.60
C ARG A 108 4.40 -18.50 20.43
N PRO A 109 3.56 -17.62 19.88
CA PRO A 109 2.96 -16.57 20.68
C PRO A 109 2.15 -17.24 21.80
N ALA A 110 2.54 -16.98 23.04
CA ALA A 110 1.74 -17.29 24.20
C ALA A 110 0.42 -16.53 24.03
N VAL A 111 -0.67 -17.27 23.88
CA VAL A 111 -2.02 -16.72 23.97
C VAL A 111 -2.16 -16.28 25.42
N LEU A 112 -1.93 -14.98 25.67
CA LEU A 112 -2.29 -14.32 26.91
C LEU A 112 -3.83 -14.20 26.91
N ALA A 113 -4.50 -15.31 27.21
CA ALA A 113 -5.90 -15.31 27.59
C ALA A 113 -5.96 -14.91 29.07
N GLU A 114 -5.90 -13.61 29.33
CA GLU A 114 -6.36 -13.06 30.59
C GLU A 114 -7.89 -13.13 30.58
N VAL A 115 -8.44 -14.30 30.89
CA VAL A 115 -9.86 -14.50 31.15
C VAL A 115 -10.01 -14.63 32.67
N THR A 116 -9.97 -13.48 33.33
CA THR A 116 -10.53 -13.31 34.67
C THR A 116 -12.02 -13.57 34.59
N GLU A 117 -12.46 -14.78 34.92
CA GLU A 117 -13.84 -15.09 35.28
C GLU A 117 -13.78 -16.44 36.04
N GLU A 118 -13.82 -16.38 37.36
CA GLU A 118 -13.92 -17.53 38.25
C GLU A 118 -15.33 -18.17 38.08
N GLY A 119 -15.50 -19.00 37.06
CA GLY A 119 -16.72 -19.76 36.83
C GLY A 119 -16.46 -21.27 36.87
N PRO A 120 -17.44 -22.11 37.30
CA PRO A 120 -17.27 -23.56 37.39
C PRO A 120 -16.80 -24.11 36.06
N GLN A 121 -15.60 -24.71 36.01
CA GLN A 121 -14.91 -25.10 34.78
C GLN A 121 -15.74 -26.00 33.84
N SER A 122 -16.77 -26.67 34.37
CA SER A 122 -17.72 -27.47 33.59
C SER A 122 -18.61 -26.64 32.66
N SER A 123 -18.98 -25.40 33.01
CA SER A 123 -19.79 -24.53 32.14
C SER A 123 -19.00 -23.97 30.95
N ARG A 124 -17.70 -23.68 31.16
CA ARG A 124 -16.80 -23.26 30.08
C ARG A 124 -16.56 -24.35 29.04
N LEU A 125 -16.48 -25.60 29.48
CA LEU A 125 -16.27 -26.73 28.56
C LEU A 125 -17.50 -26.96 27.66
N THR A 126 -18.71 -26.84 28.21
CA THR A 126 -19.94 -26.98 27.43
C THR A 126 -20.11 -25.82 26.46
N GLU A 127 -19.81 -24.59 26.87
CA GLU A 127 -19.81 -23.41 26.01
C GLU A 127 -18.81 -23.53 24.85
N ALA A 128 -17.56 -23.93 25.16
CA ALA A 128 -16.55 -24.16 24.13
C ALA A 128 -16.99 -25.25 23.13
N SER A 129 -17.59 -26.34 23.61
CA SER A 129 -18.10 -27.42 22.75
C SER A 129 -19.25 -26.94 21.85
N ALA A 130 -20.12 -26.06 22.37
CA ALA A 130 -21.23 -25.48 21.62
C ALA A 130 -20.72 -24.48 20.56
N ALA A 131 -19.75 -23.64 20.92
CA ALA A 131 -19.10 -22.72 19.99
C ALA A 131 -18.41 -23.46 18.84
N TYR A 132 -17.72 -24.56 19.13
CA TYR A 132 -17.07 -25.39 18.12
C TYR A 132 -18.09 -26.00 17.14
N LYS A 133 -19.20 -26.55 17.65
CA LYS A 133 -20.29 -27.08 16.80
C LYS A 133 -20.88 -26.00 15.90
N LYS A 134 -21.11 -24.80 16.44
CA LYS A 134 -21.63 -23.66 15.67
C LYS A 134 -20.65 -23.22 14.58
N ALA A 135 -19.35 -23.17 14.88
CA ALA A 135 -18.32 -22.83 13.90
C ALA A 135 -18.25 -23.88 12.77
N GLN A 136 -18.35 -25.17 13.12
CA GLN A 136 -18.36 -26.25 12.14
C GLN A 136 -19.56 -26.16 11.19
N GLN A 137 -20.76 -25.87 11.71
CA GLN A 137 -21.95 -25.64 10.88
C GLN A 137 -21.76 -24.48 9.88
N LEU A 138 -21.12 -23.39 10.30
CA LEU A 138 -20.82 -22.28 9.39
C LEU A 138 -19.81 -22.67 8.32
N HIS A 139 -18.81 -23.46 8.67
CA HIS A 139 -17.81 -23.97 7.73
C HIS A 139 -18.45 -24.87 6.68
N ASP A 140 -19.33 -25.78 7.09
CA ASP A 140 -20.05 -26.68 6.19
C ASP A 140 -20.99 -25.88 5.26
N ALA A 141 -21.71 -24.88 5.80
CA ALA A 141 -22.55 -24.00 5.00
C ALA A 141 -21.75 -23.17 3.97
N ALA A 142 -20.56 -22.68 4.36
CA ALA A 142 -19.67 -21.95 3.46
C ALA A 142 -19.11 -22.87 2.37
N ALA A 143 -18.72 -24.09 2.70
CA ALA A 143 -18.24 -25.09 1.75
C ALA A 143 -19.32 -25.40 0.69
N ILE A 144 -20.57 -25.62 1.12
CA ILE A 144 -21.70 -25.84 0.20
C ILE A 144 -21.91 -24.62 -0.71
N ARG A 145 -21.81 -23.40 -0.16
CA ARG A 145 -22.00 -22.17 -0.95
C ARG A 145 -20.88 -21.99 -1.98
N LEU A 146 -19.64 -22.25 -1.62
CA LEU A 146 -18.49 -22.20 -2.52
C LEU A 146 -18.60 -23.26 -3.61
N GLN A 147 -19.04 -24.48 -3.26
CA GLN A 147 -19.26 -25.55 -4.22
C GLN A 147 -20.32 -25.16 -5.26
N ARG A 148 -21.44 -24.57 -4.83
CA ARG A 148 -22.45 -24.05 -5.76
C ARG A 148 -21.86 -23.00 -6.70
N PHE A 149 -21.05 -22.06 -6.19
CA PHE A 149 -20.39 -21.08 -7.07
C PHE A 149 -19.41 -21.74 -8.04
N SER A 150 -18.64 -22.73 -7.60
CA SER A 150 -17.72 -23.44 -8.49
C SER A 150 -18.46 -24.23 -9.57
N ASP A 151 -19.60 -24.82 -9.24
CA ASP A 151 -20.39 -25.59 -10.21
C ASP A 151 -21.05 -24.67 -11.25
N HIS A 152 -21.60 -23.52 -10.82
CA HIS A 152 -22.12 -22.51 -11.75
C HIS A 152 -21.00 -21.91 -12.62
N SER A 153 -19.83 -21.63 -12.02
CA SER A 153 -18.68 -21.08 -12.75
C SER A 153 -18.07 -22.10 -13.73
N ARG A 154 -18.12 -23.39 -13.41
CA ARG A 154 -17.59 -24.46 -14.29
C ARG A 154 -18.42 -24.65 -15.54
N HIS A 155 -19.74 -24.44 -15.47
CA HIS A 155 -20.60 -24.54 -16.64
C HIS A 155 -20.49 -23.31 -17.57
N ASP A 156 -20.18 -22.12 -17.03
CA ASP A 156 -20.17 -20.88 -17.82
C ASP A 156 -18.77 -20.39 -18.25
N HIS A 157 -17.66 -20.97 -17.78
CA HIS A 157 -16.32 -20.35 -17.93
C HIS A 157 -15.25 -21.18 -18.65
N SER A 158 -15.62 -22.19 -19.46
CA SER A 158 -14.66 -22.87 -20.34
C SER A 158 -14.13 -22.00 -21.49
N GLY A 159 -14.63 -20.77 -21.66
CA GLY A 159 -14.10 -19.79 -22.59
C GLY A 159 -13.68 -18.55 -21.83
N LYS A 160 -12.40 -18.17 -21.96
CA LYS A 160 -11.82 -16.87 -21.57
C LYS A 160 -12.90 -15.78 -21.60
N ILE A 161 -13.30 -15.26 -20.44
CA ILE A 161 -14.27 -14.17 -20.37
C ILE A 161 -13.50 -12.88 -20.70
N PRO A 162 -13.63 -12.26 -21.88
CA PRO A 162 -13.33 -10.84 -21.97
C PRO A 162 -14.33 -10.15 -21.05
N ILE A 163 -13.86 -9.35 -20.10
CA ILE A 163 -14.69 -8.44 -19.33
C ILE A 163 -15.26 -7.41 -20.32
N GLN A 164 -16.28 -7.81 -21.09
CA GLN A 164 -17.14 -6.89 -21.80
C GLN A 164 -18.12 -6.36 -20.77
N SER A 165 -17.62 -5.45 -19.93
CA SER A 165 -18.50 -4.46 -19.31
C SER A 165 -19.21 -3.78 -20.48
N LYS A 166 -20.48 -4.11 -20.74
CA LYS A 166 -21.31 -3.36 -21.67
C LYS A 166 -21.30 -1.92 -21.17
N VAL A 167 -20.48 -1.08 -21.80
CA VAL A 167 -20.36 0.35 -21.50
C VAL A 167 -21.68 0.96 -21.96
N ARG A 168 -22.64 1.03 -21.06
CA ARG A 168 -24.03 1.38 -21.35
C ARG A 168 -24.27 2.89 -21.39
N SER A 169 -23.24 3.71 -21.10
CA SER A 169 -23.30 5.17 -21.23
C SER A 169 -22.16 5.67 -22.13
N PRO A 170 -22.46 6.52 -23.14
CA PRO A 170 -21.44 7.16 -23.97
C PRO A 170 -20.51 8.05 -23.14
N GLU A 171 -20.96 8.53 -21.98
CA GLU A 171 -20.17 9.36 -21.07
C GLU A 171 -19.07 8.54 -20.40
N ILE A 172 -19.34 7.28 -20.05
CA ILE A 172 -18.32 6.38 -19.47
C ILE A 172 -17.26 6.04 -20.53
N ALA A 173 -17.66 5.87 -21.79
CA ALA A 173 -16.71 5.67 -22.89
C ALA A 173 -15.82 6.92 -23.09
N ALA A 174 -16.43 8.11 -23.09
CA ALA A 174 -15.70 9.37 -23.19
C ALA A 174 -14.75 9.60 -22.00
N ALA A 175 -15.22 9.36 -20.78
CA ALA A 175 -14.39 9.44 -19.57
C ALA A 175 -13.22 8.45 -19.63
N ARG A 176 -13.43 7.24 -20.15
CA ARG A 176 -12.36 6.25 -20.31
C ARG A 176 -11.31 6.67 -21.34
N LEU A 177 -11.72 7.34 -22.41
CA LEU A 177 -10.80 7.94 -23.38
C LEU A 177 -10.00 9.09 -22.76
N LEU A 178 -10.65 9.95 -21.97
CA LEU A 178 -9.99 11.04 -21.23
C LEU A 178 -8.98 10.51 -20.20
N LEU A 179 -9.33 9.45 -19.47
CA LEU A 179 -8.45 8.80 -18.48
C LEU A 179 -7.24 8.11 -19.12
N ARG A 180 -7.31 7.79 -20.42
CA ARG A 180 -6.20 7.17 -21.15
C ARG A 180 -5.11 8.18 -21.52
N ASN A 181 -5.44 9.47 -21.52
CA ASN A 181 -4.49 10.56 -21.77
C ASN A 181 -3.96 11.12 -20.44
N PRO A 182 -2.65 10.95 -20.12
CA PRO A 182 -2.10 11.39 -18.84
C PRO A 182 -2.10 12.91 -18.67
N SER A 183 -2.14 13.67 -19.77
CA SER A 183 -2.32 15.14 -19.74
C SER A 183 -3.72 15.53 -19.24
N SER A 184 -4.77 14.90 -19.77
CA SER A 184 -6.16 15.18 -19.36
C SER A 184 -6.42 14.81 -17.90
N VAL A 185 -5.87 13.69 -17.42
CA VAL A 185 -5.98 13.29 -16.01
C VAL A 185 -5.35 14.34 -15.09
N ARG A 186 -4.16 14.83 -15.43
CA ARG A 186 -3.47 15.86 -14.66
C ARG A 186 -4.22 17.18 -14.67
N GLN A 187 -4.75 17.60 -15.82
CA GLN A 187 -5.58 18.82 -15.92
C GLN A 187 -6.87 18.71 -15.10
N ALA A 188 -7.56 17.58 -15.16
CA ALA A 188 -8.78 17.34 -14.37
C ALA A 188 -8.48 17.32 -12.85
N PHE A 189 -7.32 16.82 -12.45
CA PHE A 189 -6.89 16.83 -11.06
C PHE A 189 -6.52 18.24 -10.58
N ILE A 190 -5.78 19.01 -11.36
CA ILE A 190 -5.44 20.40 -11.02
C ILE A 190 -6.71 21.26 -10.98
N SER A 191 -7.61 21.10 -11.96
CA SER A 191 -8.86 21.85 -11.97
C SER A 191 -9.75 21.49 -10.78
N SER A 192 -9.78 20.23 -10.34
CA SER A 192 -10.54 19.87 -9.13
C SER A 192 -10.00 20.53 -7.88
N ILE A 193 -8.67 20.68 -7.77
CA ILE A 193 -8.04 21.41 -6.66
C ILE A 193 -8.34 22.90 -6.71
N VAL A 194 -8.34 23.52 -7.90
CA VAL A 194 -8.61 24.96 -8.04
C VAL A 194 -10.08 25.30 -7.79
N PHE A 195 -11.00 24.51 -8.33
CA PHE A 195 -12.44 24.77 -8.20
C PHE A 195 -13.06 24.21 -6.92
N ASN A 196 -12.42 23.23 -6.29
CA ASN A 196 -12.87 22.64 -5.03
C ASN A 196 -11.65 22.27 -4.17
N PRO A 197 -10.94 23.27 -3.61
CA PRO A 197 -9.76 23.03 -2.80
C PRO A 197 -10.14 22.14 -1.61
N PRO A 198 -9.37 21.07 -1.33
CA PRO A 198 -9.64 20.24 -0.17
C PRO A 198 -9.50 21.10 1.09
N LYS A 199 -10.41 20.90 2.05
CA LYS A 199 -10.52 21.63 3.33
C LYS A 199 -9.27 21.63 4.24
N GLY A 200 -8.17 21.00 3.80
CA GLY A 200 -6.88 20.99 4.48
C GLY A 200 -5.84 21.92 3.85
N LEU A 201 -6.19 22.70 2.82
CA LEU A 201 -5.31 23.69 2.17
C LEU A 201 -5.70 25.15 2.49
N GLU A 202 -6.74 25.36 3.30
CA GLU A 202 -7.14 26.66 3.84
C GLU A 202 -6.39 26.90 5.17
N ASN A 203 -5.28 27.64 5.10
CA ASN A 203 -4.56 28.16 6.27
C ASN A 203 -5.09 29.54 6.65
#